data_AF-A0A7V5DK98-F1
#
_entry.id   AF-A0A7V5DK98-F1
#
_cell.length_a   1.000
_cell.length_b   1.000
_cell.length_c   1.000
_cell.angle_alpha   90.00
_cell.angle_beta   90.00
_cell.angle_gamma   90.00
#
_symmetry.space_group_name_H-M   'P 1'
#
loop_
_entity.id
_entity.type
_entity.pdbx_description
1 polymer ?
#
loop_
_entity_poly.entity_id
_entity_poly.type
_entity_poly.pdbx_seq_one_letter_code
_entity_poly.pdbx_strand_id
1 'polypeptide(L)'
;MDAAVRGWPRYVLWALGVALLLALMAFGAVGAFAQGSPRLEYVDYEIIYDSINHDGVANPGEFVYLLVRIRNTGTVTAYELSGSLYTANWEATCYGVGNYGDLGLGEERSQVSGDLYFHLSPLTPDGRKIEFTLDLFDKFGAYYSLGPFTVTVVDSVGPYLGDKSVTPKIAAPSGQITLTATLLDGAGVNLVTATVRSSDNSIVTHFPMYDDGLHGDGGAGDGKFGAVWTTPSVAHDFIAGFQARDGLGNVSEYPDQIGFTTRGFSRHSNILLVIDELNEPGLDVFYTEALGANGFAYDLWYTFYRGSVPDSVILNYVPCIVIWAVPERGMLNDPENPSARNTLMSYLDQGGKLFVTGQDIGYYIHDQQFYTNYLHAQFVQDNVDVFAIRGIPGDEIGDGMEFTIEGTGSGAGNQRWPSEINPISPAQRVFEYYAPSGFAAARRSRANSESALRGKAPSSSGVQPQAIVGSGTAGIRVDTGTYKVVYFAFGFEGIDDAADRNAVMRAVVGWLHGHSNFEKVLPVGWNLVSLPVIPENTAITQVLSSIAGKYTLVEAYDAEHDTWRIYDPAMPPEANTLLTLDEGTAFWIKMSQTGTLQLPGLLPIYTEQRLFAGWNLVAYPASEP
;
A
#
# COMPACT_ATOMS: atom_id res chain seq x y z
N MET A 1 -29.00 -22.72 -57.01
CA MET A 1 -28.36 -21.41 -56.82
C MET A 1 -26.87 -21.68 -56.64
N ASP A 2 -26.16 -22.01 -57.71
CA ASP A 2 -25.64 -21.13 -58.77
C ASP A 2 -24.44 -20.29 -58.33
N ALA A 3 -23.44 -20.18 -59.20
CA ALA A 3 -22.07 -19.71 -58.93
C ALA A 3 -21.93 -18.21 -58.60
N ALA A 4 -23.01 -17.54 -58.16
CA ALA A 4 -23.08 -16.10 -57.95
C ALA A 4 -22.82 -15.62 -56.51
N VAL A 5 -22.60 -16.51 -55.53
CA VAL A 5 -22.57 -16.14 -54.09
C VAL A 5 -21.16 -16.09 -53.48
N ARG A 6 -20.11 -16.49 -54.19
CA ARG A 6 -18.73 -16.54 -53.63
C ARG A 6 -18.02 -15.18 -53.49
N GLY A 7 -18.61 -14.08 -53.94
CA GLY A 7 -17.97 -12.74 -53.96
C GLY A 7 -18.53 -11.71 -52.98
N TRP A 8 -19.47 -12.08 -52.10
CA TRP A 8 -20.17 -11.11 -51.26
C TRP A 8 -19.44 -10.87 -49.93
N PRO A 9 -19.30 -9.62 -49.46
CA PRO A 9 -18.70 -9.32 -48.16
C PRO A 9 -19.48 -9.98 -47.00
N ARG A 10 -18.75 -10.46 -45.98
CA ARG A 10 -19.32 -11.24 -44.85
C ARG A 10 -20.48 -10.56 -44.11
N TYR A 11 -20.54 -9.23 -44.11
CA TYR A 11 -21.62 -8.46 -43.48
C TYR A 11 -22.96 -8.55 -44.25
N VAL A 12 -22.94 -8.79 -45.57
CA VAL A 12 -24.18 -8.92 -46.38
C VAL A 12 -24.80 -10.31 -46.22
N LEU A 13 -23.98 -11.34 -46.02
CA LEU A 13 -24.44 -12.69 -45.66
C LEU A 13 -24.99 -12.72 -44.22
N TRP A 14 -24.44 -11.91 -43.31
CA TRP A 14 -24.96 -11.72 -41.97
C TRP A 14 -26.32 -10.98 -41.97
N ALA A 15 -26.46 -9.93 -42.78
CA ALA A 15 -27.73 -9.20 -42.92
C ALA A 15 -28.87 -10.05 -43.52
N LEU A 16 -28.56 -10.93 -44.50
CA LEU A 16 -29.54 -11.87 -45.05
C LEU A 16 -29.89 -13.01 -44.08
N GLY A 17 -28.93 -13.45 -43.26
CA GLY A 17 -29.16 -14.41 -42.18
C GLY A 17 -30.05 -13.85 -41.06
N VAL A 18 -29.84 -12.60 -40.67
CA VAL A 18 -30.67 -11.90 -39.68
C VAL A 18 -32.07 -11.59 -40.22
N ALA A 19 -32.19 -11.21 -41.49
CA ALA A 19 -33.49 -11.00 -42.14
C ALA A 19 -34.31 -12.30 -42.29
N LEU A 20 -33.65 -13.44 -42.53
CA LEU A 20 -34.31 -14.75 -42.60
C LEU A 20 -34.71 -15.26 -41.21
N LEU A 21 -33.91 -14.96 -40.17
CA LEU A 21 -34.25 -15.28 -38.77
C LEU A 21 -35.45 -14.44 -38.28
N LEU A 22 -35.51 -13.16 -38.64
CA LEU A 22 -36.64 -12.27 -38.36
C LEU A 22 -37.91 -12.67 -39.14
N ALA A 23 -37.77 -13.19 -40.37
CA ALA A 23 -38.90 -13.68 -41.16
C ALA A 23 -39.43 -15.05 -40.68
N LEU A 24 -38.57 -15.92 -40.14
CA LEU A 24 -38.98 -17.20 -39.52
C LEU A 24 -39.60 -17.04 -38.13
N MET A 25 -39.32 -15.95 -37.42
CA MET A 25 -40.03 -15.59 -36.18
C MET A 25 -41.43 -15.00 -36.42
N ALA A 26 -41.74 -14.58 -37.65
CA ALA A 26 -43.02 -13.94 -38.00
C ALA A 26 -44.11 -14.89 -38.53
N PHE A 27 -43.77 -16.15 -38.88
CA PHE A 27 -44.75 -17.14 -39.37
C PHE A 27 -44.72 -18.42 -38.54
N GLY A 28 -45.27 -18.32 -37.33
CA GLY A 28 -45.40 -19.44 -36.41
C GLY A 28 -46.43 -19.25 -35.31
N ALA A 29 -47.55 -18.56 -35.57
CA ALA A 29 -48.70 -18.58 -34.64
C ALA A 29 -49.98 -18.06 -35.31
N VAL A 30 -50.87 -18.95 -35.73
CA VAL A 30 -52.30 -18.64 -35.83
C VAL A 30 -53.07 -19.74 -35.10
N GLY A 31 -53.63 -19.41 -33.93
CA GLY A 31 -54.75 -20.13 -33.33
C GLY A 31 -54.63 -20.48 -31.84
N ALA A 32 -55.29 -19.67 -30.99
CA ALA A 32 -55.64 -19.87 -29.56
C ALA A 32 -54.45 -19.92 -28.58
N PHE A 33 -54.29 -19.07 -27.57
CA PHE A 33 -55.23 -18.42 -26.66
C PHE A 33 -54.79 -16.98 -26.39
N ALA A 34 -55.69 -16.13 -25.89
CA ALA A 34 -55.29 -14.91 -25.19
C ALA A 34 -54.52 -15.29 -23.91
N GLN A 35 -53.24 -15.63 -24.05
CA GLN A 35 -52.36 -15.87 -22.91
C GLN A 35 -51.79 -14.50 -22.55
N GLY A 36 -52.13 -14.04 -21.35
CA GLY A 36 -51.70 -12.76 -20.84
C GLY A 36 -50.18 -12.54 -20.95
N SER A 37 -49.75 -11.29 -21.10
CA SER A 37 -48.34 -10.91 -21.00
C SER A 37 -48.07 -10.21 -19.67
N PRO A 38 -46.85 -10.33 -19.10
CA PRO A 38 -46.46 -9.48 -17.99
C PRO A 38 -46.49 -8.05 -18.48
N ARG A 39 -46.93 -7.13 -17.62
CA ARG A 39 -46.91 -5.70 -17.92
C ARG A 39 -46.35 -5.01 -16.71
N LEU A 40 -45.14 -4.51 -16.85
CA LEU A 40 -44.40 -3.90 -15.76
C LEU A 40 -44.54 -2.38 -15.83
N GLU A 41 -44.71 -1.76 -14.66
CA GLU A 41 -44.79 -0.31 -14.52
C GLU A 41 -43.88 0.12 -13.37
N TYR A 42 -43.22 1.27 -13.55
CA TYR A 42 -42.50 1.94 -12.47
C TYR A 42 -43.50 2.49 -11.44
N VAL A 43 -43.16 2.40 -10.14
CA VAL A 43 -43.98 2.91 -9.05
C VAL A 43 -43.31 4.13 -8.39
N ASP A 44 -42.18 3.90 -7.74
CA ASP A 44 -41.40 4.91 -7.03
C ASP A 44 -39.92 4.49 -6.94
N TYR A 45 -39.08 5.37 -6.41
CA TYR A 45 -37.73 5.03 -5.98
C TYR A 45 -37.47 5.58 -4.57
N GLU A 46 -36.48 5.01 -3.90
CA GLU A 46 -35.94 5.48 -2.63
C GLU A 46 -34.41 5.52 -2.71
N ILE A 47 -33.79 6.65 -2.33
CA ILE A 47 -32.34 6.72 -2.13
C ILE A 47 -32.03 6.08 -0.79
N ILE A 48 -31.25 5.01 -0.81
CA ILE A 48 -30.93 4.23 0.40
C ILE A 48 -29.51 4.52 0.93
N TYR A 49 -28.65 5.07 0.08
CA TYR A 49 -27.30 5.46 0.42
C TYR A 49 -26.77 6.43 -0.62
N ASP A 50 -26.14 7.50 -0.16
CA ASP A 50 -25.31 8.41 -0.94
C ASP A 50 -23.89 8.42 -0.33
N SER A 51 -22.85 8.82 -1.07
CA SER A 51 -21.46 8.55 -0.67
C SER A 51 -20.73 9.69 0.04
N ILE A 52 -21.27 10.92 0.07
CA ILE A 52 -20.52 12.09 0.60
C ILE A 52 -21.09 12.54 1.94
N ASN A 53 -22.38 12.85 2.05
CA ASN A 53 -22.93 13.50 3.25
C ASN A 53 -24.02 12.69 3.98
N HIS A 54 -24.47 11.59 3.39
CA HIS A 54 -25.48 10.66 3.90
C HIS A 54 -26.82 11.32 4.24
N ASP A 55 -27.22 12.33 3.46
CA ASP A 55 -28.44 13.10 3.69
C ASP A 55 -29.68 12.56 2.96
N GLY A 56 -29.51 11.54 2.12
CA GLY A 56 -30.60 10.91 1.36
C GLY A 56 -31.09 11.72 0.16
N VAL A 57 -30.36 12.75 -0.26
CA VAL A 57 -30.54 13.41 -1.56
C VAL A 57 -29.36 13.12 -2.48
N ALA A 58 -29.52 13.41 -3.77
CA ALA A 58 -28.47 13.19 -4.75
C ALA A 58 -27.69 14.49 -4.95
N ASN A 59 -26.43 14.53 -4.52
CA ASN A 59 -25.55 15.69 -4.64
C ASN A 59 -24.51 15.48 -5.76
N PRO A 60 -23.95 16.56 -6.33
CA PRO A 60 -22.84 16.47 -7.28
C PRO A 60 -21.65 15.68 -6.72
N GLY A 61 -21.08 14.78 -7.53
CA GLY A 61 -19.93 13.95 -7.13
C GLY A 61 -20.27 12.68 -6.32
N GLU A 62 -21.54 12.44 -5.99
CA GLU A 62 -21.93 11.27 -5.21
C GLU A 62 -22.16 10.01 -6.03
N PHE A 63 -21.86 8.85 -5.41
CA PHE A 63 -22.50 7.59 -5.75
C PHE A 63 -23.82 7.48 -5.00
N VAL A 64 -24.93 7.36 -5.74
CA VAL A 64 -26.29 7.32 -5.21
C VAL A 64 -26.91 5.96 -5.48
N TYR A 65 -27.27 5.24 -4.42
CA TYR A 65 -27.87 3.92 -4.44
C TYR A 65 -29.38 4.00 -4.27
N LEU A 66 -30.10 3.30 -5.14
CA LEU A 66 -31.55 3.37 -5.24
C LEU A 66 -32.19 2.00 -4.97
N LEU A 67 -33.30 1.98 -4.24
CA LEU A 67 -34.34 0.96 -4.41
C LEU A 67 -35.35 1.47 -5.42
N VAL A 68 -35.58 0.74 -6.52
CA VAL A 68 -36.59 1.12 -7.52
C VAL A 68 -37.74 0.14 -7.44
N ARG A 69 -38.93 0.61 -7.08
CA ARG A 69 -40.12 -0.23 -6.94
C ARG A 69 -40.86 -0.32 -8.27
N ILE A 70 -41.20 -1.54 -8.65
CA ILE A 70 -41.96 -1.87 -9.86
C ILE A 70 -43.24 -2.63 -9.51
N ARG A 71 -44.25 -2.54 -10.37
CA ARG A 71 -45.53 -3.26 -10.26
C ARG A 71 -45.80 -4.08 -11.51
N ASN A 72 -46.30 -5.30 -11.36
CA ASN A 72 -46.84 -6.07 -12.47
C ASN A 72 -48.36 -5.84 -12.62
N THR A 73 -48.76 -5.00 -13.59
CA THR A 73 -50.17 -4.75 -13.96
C THR A 73 -50.68 -5.70 -15.04
N GLY A 74 -49.84 -6.66 -15.45
CA GLY A 74 -50.18 -7.67 -16.43
C GLY A 74 -51.08 -8.77 -15.87
N THR A 75 -51.35 -9.74 -16.73
CA THR A 75 -52.24 -10.87 -16.43
C THR A 75 -51.49 -12.18 -16.20
N VAL A 76 -50.16 -12.15 -16.18
CA VAL A 76 -49.28 -13.29 -15.86
C VAL A 76 -48.06 -12.82 -15.07
N THR A 77 -47.45 -13.73 -14.32
CA THR A 77 -46.21 -13.51 -13.56
C THR A 77 -45.03 -13.23 -14.49
N ALA A 78 -44.21 -12.24 -14.16
CA ALA A 78 -42.87 -12.06 -14.74
C ALA A 78 -41.86 -12.86 -13.91
N TYR A 79 -41.05 -13.69 -14.54
CA TYR A 79 -40.17 -14.63 -13.84
C TYR A 79 -38.70 -14.20 -13.89
N GLU A 80 -38.03 -14.29 -12.75
CA GLU A 80 -36.60 -13.99 -12.57
C GLU A 80 -36.20 -12.64 -13.20
N LEU A 81 -36.95 -11.59 -12.87
CA LEU A 81 -36.66 -10.26 -13.37
C LEU A 81 -35.31 -9.75 -12.84
N SER A 82 -34.50 -9.23 -13.75
CA SER A 82 -33.26 -8.54 -13.44
C SER A 82 -33.00 -7.41 -14.44
N GLY A 83 -32.25 -6.39 -14.04
CA GLY A 83 -31.93 -5.29 -14.94
C GLY A 83 -31.14 -4.17 -14.32
N SER A 84 -30.93 -3.11 -15.11
CA SER A 84 -30.03 -2.01 -14.77
C SER A 84 -30.68 -0.66 -15.04
N LEU A 85 -30.18 0.37 -14.36
CA LEU A 85 -30.50 1.75 -14.68
C LEU A 85 -29.83 2.15 -16.00
N TYR A 86 -30.52 2.96 -16.77
CA TYR A 86 -30.01 3.63 -17.95
C TYR A 86 -30.35 5.11 -17.90
N THR A 87 -29.44 5.95 -18.37
CA THR A 87 -29.69 7.37 -18.63
C THR A 87 -28.91 7.82 -19.86
N ALA A 88 -29.46 8.79 -20.58
CA ALA A 88 -28.77 9.49 -21.67
C ALA A 88 -28.10 10.79 -21.18
N ASN A 89 -28.31 11.17 -19.91
CA ASN A 89 -27.70 12.34 -19.30
C ASN A 89 -26.21 12.07 -19.05
N TRP A 90 -25.35 12.92 -19.62
CA TRP A 90 -23.89 12.79 -19.43
C TRP A 90 -23.47 13.03 -17.97
N GLU A 91 -24.31 13.73 -17.21
CA GLU A 91 -24.08 14.05 -15.80
C GLU A 91 -24.09 12.82 -14.90
N ALA A 92 -24.67 11.69 -15.33
CA ALA A 92 -24.78 10.49 -14.51
C ALA A 92 -24.27 9.25 -15.24
N THR A 93 -23.53 8.40 -14.53
CA THR A 93 -23.10 7.08 -15.02
C THR A 93 -23.75 6.00 -14.16
N CYS A 94 -24.48 5.08 -14.79
CA CYS A 94 -25.19 3.99 -14.10
C CYS A 94 -24.32 2.75 -13.90
N TYR A 95 -24.53 2.07 -12.78
CA TYR A 95 -23.83 0.85 -12.40
C TYR A 95 -24.79 -0.15 -11.74
N GLY A 96 -24.34 -1.41 -11.70
CA GLY A 96 -25.03 -2.48 -10.99
C GLY A 96 -26.19 -3.12 -11.75
N VAL A 97 -26.70 -4.21 -11.17
CA VAL A 97 -27.83 -5.00 -11.67
C VAL A 97 -28.71 -5.35 -10.47
N GLY A 98 -29.96 -4.91 -10.50
CA GLY A 98 -30.97 -5.25 -9.52
C GLY A 98 -31.71 -6.51 -9.91
N ASN A 99 -31.83 -7.47 -9.00
CA ASN A 99 -32.63 -8.68 -9.18
C ASN A 99 -33.94 -8.52 -8.41
N TYR A 100 -35.06 -8.71 -9.08
CA TYR A 100 -36.41 -8.62 -8.53
C TYR A 100 -37.03 -9.99 -8.27
N GLY A 101 -36.49 -11.04 -8.90
CA GLY A 101 -37.02 -12.39 -8.84
C GLY A 101 -38.36 -12.50 -9.55
N ASP A 102 -39.19 -13.44 -9.12
CA ASP A 102 -40.54 -13.60 -9.66
C ASP A 102 -41.47 -12.52 -9.12
N LEU A 103 -42.20 -11.84 -10.02
CA LEU A 103 -43.16 -10.80 -9.69
C LEU A 103 -44.57 -11.19 -10.16
N GLY A 104 -45.39 -11.58 -9.19
CA GLY A 104 -46.76 -12.03 -9.39
C GLY A 104 -47.70 -10.92 -9.84
N LEU A 105 -48.95 -11.28 -10.18
CA LEU A 105 -49.95 -10.35 -10.68
C LEU A 105 -50.35 -9.35 -9.58
N GLY A 106 -50.29 -8.05 -9.89
CA GLY A 106 -50.59 -6.98 -8.95
C GLY A 106 -49.55 -6.79 -7.84
N GLU A 107 -48.48 -7.61 -7.81
CA GLU A 107 -47.41 -7.45 -6.84
C GLU A 107 -46.56 -6.23 -7.16
N GLU A 108 -46.07 -5.60 -6.09
CA GLU A 108 -45.02 -4.59 -6.13
C GLU A 108 -43.77 -5.12 -5.46
N ARG A 109 -42.61 -4.75 -6.00
CA ARG A 109 -41.34 -5.04 -5.34
C ARG A 109 -40.26 -4.08 -5.78
N SER A 110 -39.34 -3.78 -4.87
CA SER A 110 -37.99 -3.31 -5.21
C SER A 110 -37.08 -4.50 -5.47
N GLN A 111 -35.81 -4.27 -5.83
CA GLN A 111 -34.87 -5.37 -5.96
C GLN A 111 -34.68 -6.11 -4.62
N VAL A 112 -34.59 -7.45 -4.69
CA VAL A 112 -34.36 -8.35 -3.53
C VAL A 112 -32.90 -8.67 -3.31
N SER A 113 -32.07 -8.49 -4.33
CA SER A 113 -30.62 -8.63 -4.27
C SER A 113 -29.95 -7.89 -5.44
N GLY A 114 -28.68 -7.53 -5.26
CA GLY A 114 -27.95 -6.71 -6.22
C GLY A 114 -28.30 -5.22 -6.09
N ASP A 115 -27.36 -4.38 -6.48
CA ASP A 115 -27.47 -2.93 -6.31
C ASP A 115 -27.80 -2.24 -7.63
N LEU A 116 -28.58 -1.17 -7.54
CA LEU A 116 -28.78 -0.19 -8.60
C LEU A 116 -28.25 1.14 -8.09
N TYR A 117 -27.23 1.69 -8.74
CA TYR A 117 -26.65 2.95 -8.32
C TYR A 117 -26.08 3.73 -9.50
N PHE A 118 -25.86 5.03 -9.31
CA PHE A 118 -25.24 5.88 -10.32
C PHE A 118 -24.27 6.85 -9.66
N HIS A 119 -23.25 7.27 -10.40
CA HIS A 119 -22.34 8.35 -10.00
C HIS A 119 -22.71 9.64 -10.70
N LEU A 120 -22.86 10.73 -9.95
CA LEU A 120 -23.08 12.07 -10.49
C LEU A 120 -21.75 12.77 -10.75
N SER A 121 -21.65 13.45 -11.89
CA SER A 121 -20.55 14.37 -12.17
C SER A 121 -20.53 15.48 -11.11
N PRO A 122 -19.35 15.87 -10.58
CA PRO A 122 -19.22 17.05 -9.74
C PRO A 122 -19.66 18.36 -10.42
N LEU A 123 -19.75 18.38 -11.76
CA LEU A 123 -20.20 19.53 -12.55
C LEU A 123 -21.72 19.59 -12.73
N THR A 124 -22.48 18.74 -12.03
CA THR A 124 -23.95 18.71 -12.17
C THR A 124 -24.57 19.89 -11.44
N PRO A 125 -25.32 20.80 -12.11
CA PRO A 125 -25.86 21.98 -11.44
C PRO A 125 -26.95 21.67 -10.42
N ASP A 126 -27.11 22.54 -9.43
CA ASP A 126 -28.23 22.48 -8.48
C ASP A 126 -29.61 22.47 -9.18
N GLY A 127 -30.53 21.69 -8.63
CA GLY A 127 -31.88 21.49 -9.17
C GLY A 127 -31.93 20.72 -10.49
N ARG A 128 -30.80 20.21 -11.00
CA ARG A 128 -30.75 19.42 -12.23
C ARG A 128 -31.61 18.16 -12.08
N LYS A 129 -32.46 17.92 -13.07
CA LYS A 129 -33.29 16.73 -13.17
C LYS A 129 -32.62 15.73 -14.11
N ILE A 130 -32.26 14.57 -13.57
CA ILE A 130 -31.67 13.45 -14.33
C ILE A 130 -32.77 12.43 -14.60
N GLU A 131 -32.97 12.10 -15.87
CA GLU A 131 -33.96 11.12 -16.29
C GLU A 131 -33.34 9.73 -16.40
N PHE A 132 -33.97 8.76 -15.76
CA PHE A 132 -33.55 7.36 -15.79
C PHE A 132 -34.66 6.48 -16.35
N THR A 133 -34.27 5.43 -17.06
CA THR A 133 -35.10 4.26 -17.29
C THR A 133 -34.53 3.07 -16.52
N LEU A 134 -35.41 2.17 -16.10
CA LEU A 134 -35.04 0.85 -15.60
C LEU A 134 -35.30 -0.17 -16.70
N ASP A 135 -34.23 -0.76 -17.22
CA ASP A 135 -34.27 -1.71 -18.30
C ASP A 135 -34.16 -3.13 -17.73
N LEU A 136 -35.25 -3.90 -17.85
CA LEU A 136 -35.42 -5.23 -17.27
C LEU A 136 -35.52 -6.32 -18.32
N PHE A 137 -35.04 -7.51 -17.96
CA PHE A 137 -35.21 -8.75 -18.68
C PHE A 137 -35.80 -9.82 -17.76
N ASP A 138 -36.70 -10.64 -18.30
CA ASP A 138 -37.15 -11.88 -17.64
C ASP A 138 -36.37 -13.10 -18.13
N LYS A 139 -36.57 -14.26 -17.48
CA LYS A 139 -35.89 -15.52 -17.88
C LYS A 139 -36.17 -15.98 -19.31
N PHE A 140 -37.22 -15.46 -19.96
CA PHE A 140 -37.57 -15.80 -21.33
C PHE A 140 -36.98 -14.81 -22.34
N GLY A 141 -36.23 -13.81 -21.86
CA GLY A 141 -35.60 -12.79 -22.68
C GLY A 141 -36.55 -11.67 -23.11
N ALA A 142 -37.74 -11.54 -22.52
CA ALA A 142 -38.59 -10.40 -22.78
C ALA A 142 -38.00 -9.14 -22.15
N TYR A 143 -38.01 -8.04 -22.90
CA TYR A 143 -37.45 -6.76 -22.50
C TYR A 143 -38.55 -5.79 -22.06
N TYR A 144 -38.29 -5.07 -20.97
CA TYR A 144 -39.16 -4.03 -20.43
C TYR A 144 -38.32 -2.80 -20.12
N SER A 145 -38.71 -1.63 -20.63
CA SER A 145 -38.11 -0.35 -20.25
C SER A 145 -39.12 0.45 -19.45
N LEU A 146 -38.81 0.73 -18.18
CA LEU A 146 -39.69 1.40 -17.25
C LEU A 146 -39.22 2.82 -16.99
N GLY A 147 -40.09 3.80 -17.20
CA GLY A 147 -39.79 5.22 -17.02
C GLY A 147 -40.18 6.07 -18.23
N PRO A 148 -39.59 7.28 -18.38
CA PRO A 148 -38.56 7.82 -17.50
C PRO A 148 -39.10 8.16 -16.10
N PHE A 149 -38.25 8.02 -15.09
CA PHE A 149 -38.42 8.67 -13.80
C PHE A 149 -37.26 9.62 -13.54
N THR A 150 -37.46 10.60 -12.65
CA THR A 150 -36.50 11.69 -12.47
C THR A 150 -35.94 11.70 -11.07
N VAL A 151 -34.61 11.75 -10.95
CA VAL A 151 -33.94 12.15 -9.71
C VAL A 151 -33.58 13.63 -9.81
N THR A 152 -33.94 14.41 -8.79
CA THR A 152 -33.57 15.84 -8.73
C THR A 152 -32.31 15.97 -7.88
N VAL A 153 -31.29 16.59 -8.46
CA VAL A 153 -30.04 16.93 -7.78
C VAL A 153 -30.28 18.11 -6.86
N VAL A 154 -29.78 18.01 -5.65
CA VAL A 154 -29.74 19.10 -4.67
C VAL A 154 -28.28 19.30 -4.34
N ASP A 155 -27.78 20.51 -4.52
CA ASP A 155 -26.38 20.81 -4.26
C ASP A 155 -26.19 21.33 -2.83
N SER A 156 -25.88 20.41 -1.93
CA SER A 156 -25.65 20.71 -0.50
C SER A 156 -24.23 20.34 -0.02
N VAL A 157 -23.34 20.04 -0.97
CA VAL A 157 -21.94 19.66 -0.72
C VAL A 157 -21.01 20.70 -1.33
N GLY A 158 -19.81 20.89 -0.76
CA GLY A 158 -18.85 21.80 -1.35
C GLY A 158 -18.09 21.18 -2.54
N PRO A 159 -17.24 21.97 -3.21
CA PRO A 159 -16.53 21.55 -4.43
C PRO A 159 -15.72 20.27 -4.25
N TYR A 160 -15.76 19.40 -5.26
CA TYR A 160 -15.00 18.14 -5.31
C TYR A 160 -13.51 18.38 -5.63
N LEU A 161 -12.62 17.80 -4.82
CA LEU A 161 -11.18 17.77 -5.08
C LEU A 161 -10.79 16.62 -6.02
N GLY A 162 -10.24 16.99 -7.17
CA GLY A 162 -9.57 16.09 -8.12
C GLY A 162 -8.05 16.12 -7.98
N ASP A 163 -7.36 16.23 -9.12
CA ASP A 163 -5.89 16.21 -9.18
C ASP A 163 -5.26 17.35 -8.38
N LYS A 164 -4.13 17.04 -7.75
CA LYS A 164 -3.37 17.98 -6.92
C LYS A 164 -1.87 17.80 -7.13
N SER A 165 -1.12 18.89 -7.06
CA SER A 165 0.33 18.86 -7.25
C SER A 165 1.06 19.94 -6.45
N VAL A 166 2.31 19.67 -6.14
CA VAL A 166 3.27 20.62 -5.58
C VAL A 166 4.56 20.50 -6.35
N THR A 167 5.05 21.63 -6.87
CA THR A 167 6.28 21.66 -7.68
C THR A 167 7.21 22.76 -7.20
N PRO A 168 8.49 22.46 -6.89
CA PRO A 168 9.07 21.12 -6.74
C PRO A 168 8.63 20.43 -5.42
N LYS A 169 8.69 19.10 -5.39
CA LYS A 169 8.55 18.30 -4.14
C LYS A 169 9.70 18.54 -3.14
N ILE A 170 10.90 18.81 -3.65
CA ILE A 170 12.07 19.15 -2.86
C ILE A 170 12.49 20.58 -3.24
N ALA A 171 12.14 21.55 -2.40
CA ALA A 171 12.47 22.96 -2.59
C ALA A 171 13.69 23.36 -1.75
N ALA A 172 14.35 24.47 -2.10
CA ALA A 172 15.29 25.09 -1.18
C ALA A 172 14.53 25.83 -0.06
N PRO A 173 15.10 25.96 1.15
CA PRO A 173 14.62 26.95 2.12
C PRO A 173 14.63 28.35 1.49
N SER A 174 13.60 29.16 1.74
CA SER A 174 13.36 30.43 1.02
C SER A 174 13.20 30.29 -0.50
N GLY A 175 12.94 29.08 -0.99
CA GLY A 175 12.62 28.79 -2.38
C GLY A 175 11.13 28.93 -2.68
N GLN A 176 10.78 28.98 -3.97
CA GLN A 176 9.38 29.00 -4.40
C GLN A 176 8.84 27.59 -4.64
N ILE A 177 7.59 27.39 -4.28
CA ILE A 177 6.77 26.24 -4.67
C ILE A 177 5.50 26.73 -5.36
N THR A 178 4.98 25.90 -6.26
CA THR A 178 3.67 26.06 -6.88
C THR A 178 2.77 24.94 -6.39
N LEU A 179 1.65 25.29 -5.75
CA LEU A 179 0.57 24.35 -5.45
C LEU A 179 -0.50 24.47 -6.51
N THR A 180 -1.02 23.33 -6.96
CA THR A 180 -2.21 23.28 -7.81
C THR A 180 -3.22 22.26 -7.32
N ALA A 181 -4.50 22.52 -7.51
CA ALA A 181 -5.58 21.59 -7.24
C ALA A 181 -6.73 21.79 -8.23
N THR A 182 -7.29 20.72 -8.77
CA THR A 182 -8.50 20.74 -9.59
C THR A 182 -9.71 20.66 -8.68
N LEU A 183 -10.54 21.71 -8.66
CA LEU A 183 -11.76 21.78 -7.85
C LEU A 183 -12.95 21.95 -8.79
N LEU A 184 -13.92 21.04 -8.70
CA LEU A 184 -15.06 20.97 -9.62
C LEU A 184 -16.36 21.04 -8.85
N ASP A 185 -17.29 21.85 -9.35
CA ASP A 185 -18.59 22.06 -8.73
C ASP A 185 -19.62 22.58 -9.76
N GLY A 186 -20.85 22.09 -9.70
CA GLY A 186 -21.93 22.45 -10.62
C GLY A 186 -22.50 23.85 -10.38
N ALA A 187 -22.40 24.38 -9.17
CA ALA A 187 -22.67 25.77 -8.83
C ALA A 187 -21.45 26.69 -9.07
N GLY A 188 -20.32 26.12 -9.48
CA GLY A 188 -19.06 26.81 -9.71
C GLY A 188 -18.28 27.04 -8.41
N VAL A 189 -16.96 27.15 -8.52
CA VAL A 189 -16.06 27.31 -7.37
C VAL A 189 -15.74 28.79 -7.16
N ASN A 190 -16.07 29.31 -5.97
CA ASN A 190 -15.95 30.74 -5.65
C ASN A 190 -14.63 31.07 -4.92
N LEU A 191 -14.25 30.23 -3.95
CA LEU A 191 -13.06 30.44 -3.14
C LEU A 191 -12.32 29.13 -2.93
N VAL A 192 -11.01 29.16 -3.17
CA VAL A 192 -10.10 28.07 -2.80
C VAL A 192 -8.99 28.64 -1.93
N THR A 193 -8.76 28.03 -0.78
CA THR A 193 -7.68 28.39 0.14
C THR A 193 -6.80 27.17 0.38
N ALA A 194 -5.49 27.32 0.22
CA ALA A 194 -4.52 26.34 0.67
C ALA A 194 -4.06 26.65 2.09
N THR A 195 -3.94 25.61 2.91
CA THR A 195 -3.33 25.65 4.24
C THR A 195 -2.06 24.86 4.20
N VAL A 196 -0.93 25.44 4.65
CA VAL A 196 0.33 24.72 4.79
C VAL A 196 0.68 24.61 6.27
N ARG A 197 0.90 23.39 6.73
CA ARG A 197 1.46 23.08 8.05
C ARG A 197 2.83 22.44 7.94
N SER A 198 3.65 22.57 8.97
CA SER A 198 4.87 21.78 9.14
C SER A 198 4.56 20.42 9.76
N SER A 199 5.50 19.48 9.65
CA SER A 199 5.38 18.12 10.19
C SER A 199 5.19 18.02 11.71
N ASP A 200 5.39 19.11 12.45
CA ASP A 200 5.08 19.23 13.89
C ASP A 200 3.67 19.77 14.17
N ASN A 201 2.81 19.80 13.14
CA ASN A 201 1.45 20.31 13.15
C ASN A 201 1.30 21.81 13.37
N SER A 202 2.40 22.59 13.32
CA SER A 202 2.29 24.04 13.35
C SER A 202 1.76 24.56 12.01
N ILE A 203 0.69 25.36 12.04
CA ILE A 203 0.22 26.05 10.84
C ILE A 203 1.25 27.11 10.47
N VAL A 204 1.76 27.02 9.24
CA VAL A 204 2.76 27.93 8.70
C VAL A 204 2.08 29.09 7.98
N THR A 205 1.08 28.80 7.15
CA THR A 205 0.37 29.84 6.38
C THR A 205 -0.97 29.38 5.82
N HIS A 206 -1.79 30.34 5.41
CA HIS A 206 -2.97 30.16 4.57
C HIS A 206 -2.91 31.17 3.42
N PHE A 207 -3.25 30.75 2.21
CA PHE A 207 -3.31 31.66 1.06
C PHE A 207 -4.37 31.25 0.05
N PRO A 208 -4.98 32.23 -0.65
CA PRO A 208 -5.92 31.96 -1.72
C PRO A 208 -5.22 31.31 -2.93
N MET A 209 -5.96 30.47 -3.64
CA MET A 209 -5.58 29.91 -4.94
C MET A 209 -6.50 30.46 -6.02
N TYR A 210 -6.02 30.51 -7.27
CA TYR A 210 -6.71 31.18 -8.38
C TYR A 210 -6.77 30.28 -9.60
N ASP A 211 -7.88 30.33 -10.33
CA ASP A 211 -8.07 29.78 -11.67
C ASP A 211 -8.12 30.96 -12.67
N ASP A 212 -6.98 31.61 -12.84
CA ASP A 212 -6.79 32.86 -13.58
C ASP A 212 -5.86 32.74 -14.80
N GLY A 213 -5.35 31.53 -15.07
CA GLY A 213 -4.35 31.30 -16.11
C GLY A 213 -2.95 31.82 -15.73
N LEU A 214 -2.77 32.21 -14.46
CA LEU A 214 -1.52 32.62 -13.85
C LEU A 214 -1.22 31.69 -12.67
N HIS A 215 -0.22 31.99 -11.84
CA HIS A 215 0.08 31.18 -10.63
C HIS A 215 0.36 29.68 -10.87
N GLY A 216 0.61 29.26 -12.11
CA GLY A 216 0.91 27.87 -12.48
C GLY A 216 -0.30 26.95 -12.61
N ASP A 217 -1.52 27.51 -12.72
CA ASP A 217 -2.76 26.75 -12.82
C ASP A 217 -3.00 26.14 -14.21
N GLY A 218 -2.69 26.84 -15.31
CA GLY A 218 -3.05 26.39 -16.65
C GLY A 218 -3.77 27.49 -17.43
N GLY A 219 -4.96 27.20 -17.92
CA GLY A 219 -5.82 28.18 -18.58
C GLY A 219 -6.87 28.71 -17.60
N ALA A 220 -7.26 29.98 -17.74
CA ALA A 220 -8.29 30.55 -16.88
C ALA A 220 -9.66 29.87 -17.08
N GLY A 221 -10.32 29.53 -15.97
CA GLY A 221 -11.64 28.90 -15.93
C GLY A 221 -11.64 27.42 -16.29
N ASP A 222 -10.50 26.73 -16.20
CA ASP A 222 -10.39 25.30 -16.50
C ASP A 222 -10.64 24.39 -15.28
N GLY A 223 -10.96 24.97 -14.12
CA GLY A 223 -11.23 24.28 -12.86
C GLY A 223 -9.96 23.93 -12.08
N LYS A 224 -8.77 24.27 -12.59
CA LYS A 224 -7.52 24.10 -11.88
C LYS A 224 -7.13 25.41 -11.19
N PHE A 225 -6.91 25.33 -9.89
CA PHE A 225 -6.51 26.46 -9.07
C PHE A 225 -5.02 26.37 -8.77
N GLY A 226 -4.30 27.49 -8.81
CA GLY A 226 -2.87 27.60 -8.60
C GLY A 226 -2.50 28.68 -7.60
N ALA A 227 -1.38 28.48 -6.90
CA ALA A 227 -0.75 29.49 -6.07
C ALA A 227 0.76 29.29 -5.99
N VAL A 228 1.50 30.40 -5.96
CA VAL A 228 2.96 30.41 -5.77
C VAL A 228 3.26 30.93 -4.38
N TRP A 229 4.02 30.15 -3.61
CA TRP A 229 4.40 30.49 -2.24
C TRP A 229 5.92 30.38 -2.04
N THR A 230 6.48 31.21 -1.16
CA THR A 230 7.90 31.14 -0.78
C THR A 230 8.02 30.48 0.58
N THR A 231 8.81 29.40 0.63
CA THR A 231 8.99 28.60 1.85
C THR A 231 9.75 29.38 2.94
N PRO A 232 9.59 29.03 4.22
CA PRO A 232 10.41 29.56 5.29
C PRO A 232 11.91 29.34 5.06
N SER A 233 12.74 30.15 5.73
CA SER A 233 14.20 29.99 5.71
C SER A 233 14.68 28.78 6.53
N VAL A 234 13.87 28.28 7.46
CA VAL A 234 14.17 27.07 8.24
C VAL A 234 13.61 25.87 7.50
N ALA A 235 14.44 24.83 7.35
CA ALA A 235 14.06 23.63 6.64
C ALA A 235 13.07 22.77 7.45
N HIS A 236 11.93 22.44 6.83
CA HIS A 236 10.91 21.54 7.36
C HIS A 236 10.37 20.63 6.27
N ASP A 237 9.70 19.57 6.71
CA ASP A 237 8.71 18.84 5.90
C ASP A 237 7.36 19.55 6.09
N PHE A 238 6.64 19.70 4.99
CA PHE A 238 5.39 20.45 4.93
C PHE A 238 4.28 19.58 4.37
N ILE A 239 3.08 19.83 4.86
CA ILE A 239 1.84 19.21 4.40
C ILE A 239 0.89 20.33 4.02
N ALA A 240 0.32 20.26 2.82
CA ALA A 240 -0.70 21.17 2.35
C ALA A 240 -2.07 20.49 2.25
N GLY A 241 -3.09 21.21 2.70
CA GLY A 241 -4.51 20.88 2.52
C GLY A 241 -5.25 22.03 1.83
N PHE A 242 -6.49 21.77 1.46
CA PHE A 242 -7.34 22.71 0.72
C PHE A 242 -8.69 22.89 1.41
N GLN A 243 -9.24 24.08 1.34
CA GLN A 243 -10.64 24.36 1.61
C GLN A 243 -11.24 25.04 0.39
N ALA A 244 -12.38 24.55 -0.06
CA ALA A 244 -13.08 25.09 -1.22
C ALA A 244 -14.52 25.46 -0.87
N ARG A 245 -15.02 26.55 -1.44
CA ARG A 245 -16.41 27.00 -1.32
C ARG A 245 -17.00 27.23 -2.70
N ASP A 246 -18.22 26.74 -2.91
CA ASP A 246 -18.97 26.88 -4.15
C ASP A 246 -19.76 28.22 -4.24
N GLY A 247 -20.56 28.35 -5.30
CA GLY A 247 -21.47 29.48 -5.52
C GLY A 247 -22.69 29.52 -4.59
N LEU A 248 -23.05 28.41 -3.95
CA LEU A 248 -24.19 28.29 -3.03
C LEU A 248 -23.81 28.49 -1.56
N GLY A 249 -22.51 28.53 -1.27
CA GLY A 249 -21.94 28.70 0.05
C GLY A 249 -21.59 27.39 0.76
N ASN A 250 -21.71 26.23 0.11
CA ASN A 250 -21.27 24.95 0.63
C ASN A 250 -19.74 24.90 0.68
N VAL A 251 -19.19 24.18 1.65
CA VAL A 251 -17.74 24.14 1.91
C VAL A 251 -17.28 22.69 2.04
N SER A 252 -16.18 22.37 1.36
CA SER A 252 -15.45 21.11 1.50
C SER A 252 -14.05 21.38 2.07
N GLU A 253 -13.63 20.52 3.00
CA GLU A 253 -12.31 20.56 3.61
C GLU A 253 -11.52 19.29 3.27
N TYR A 254 -10.32 19.50 2.77
CA TYR A 254 -9.39 18.46 2.36
C TYR A 254 -8.07 18.68 3.10
N PRO A 255 -7.98 18.32 4.39
CA PRO A 255 -6.73 18.40 5.11
C PRO A 255 -5.72 17.43 4.52
N ASP A 256 -4.44 17.78 4.60
CA ASP A 256 -3.33 16.82 4.50
C ASP A 256 -3.20 16.05 3.19
N GLN A 257 -3.46 16.74 2.09
CA GLN A 257 -3.55 16.15 0.76
C GLN A 257 -2.21 15.98 0.06
N ILE A 258 -1.22 16.82 0.36
CA ILE A 258 0.04 16.79 -0.37
C ILE A 258 1.26 17.22 0.47
N GLY A 259 2.25 16.35 0.53
CA GLY A 259 3.54 16.62 1.18
C GLY A 259 4.57 17.26 0.25
N PHE A 260 5.47 18.07 0.79
CA PHE A 260 6.73 18.48 0.18
C PHE A 260 7.78 18.76 1.25
N THR A 261 9.04 18.94 0.88
CA THR A 261 10.11 19.22 1.84
C THR A 261 11.06 20.31 1.38
N THR A 262 11.65 20.99 2.35
CA THR A 262 12.83 21.85 2.17
C THR A 262 14.09 21.26 2.82
N ARG A 263 13.97 20.06 3.43
CA ARG A 263 15.10 19.35 3.99
C ARG A 263 15.93 18.75 2.86
N GLY A 264 17.23 19.06 2.89
CA GLY A 264 18.21 18.33 2.11
C GLY A 264 18.19 16.83 2.44
N PHE A 265 18.87 16.05 1.59
CA PHE A 265 19.10 14.64 1.83
C PHE A 265 20.58 14.35 1.59
N SER A 266 21.20 13.68 2.55
CA SER A 266 22.55 13.15 2.47
C SER A 266 22.58 11.80 3.15
N ARG A 267 23.41 10.88 2.63
CA ARG A 267 23.59 9.57 3.23
C ARG A 267 24.37 9.70 4.54
N HIS A 268 23.82 9.20 5.63
CA HIS A 268 24.48 9.06 6.93
C HIS A 268 24.56 7.61 7.39
N SER A 269 23.77 6.72 6.78
CA SER A 269 23.65 5.33 7.17
C SER A 269 23.88 4.40 5.97
N ASN A 270 23.83 3.09 6.24
CA ASN A 270 23.92 2.08 5.19
C ASN A 270 22.62 1.32 4.97
N ILE A 271 21.53 1.87 5.51
CA ILE A 271 20.19 1.45 5.16
C ILE A 271 19.49 2.70 4.67
N LEU A 272 19.02 2.67 3.43
CA LEU A 272 18.01 3.62 2.96
C LEU A 272 16.64 2.98 3.21
N LEU A 273 15.87 3.53 4.14
CA LEU A 273 14.47 3.16 4.32
C LEU A 273 13.61 4.07 3.43
N VAL A 274 13.03 3.50 2.39
CA VAL A 274 12.06 4.17 1.52
C VAL A 274 10.66 3.77 1.96
N ILE A 275 9.89 4.74 2.42
CA ILE A 275 8.46 4.58 2.70
C ILE A 275 7.72 5.09 1.49
N ASP A 276 7.29 4.15 0.65
CA ASP A 276 6.64 4.40 -0.62
C ASP A 276 5.13 4.44 -0.46
N GLU A 277 4.66 5.53 0.12
CA GLU A 277 3.27 5.83 0.39
C GLU A 277 2.96 7.26 -0.05
N LEU A 278 1.87 7.41 -0.81
CA LEU A 278 1.43 8.70 -1.36
C LEU A 278 0.40 9.43 -0.49
N ASN A 279 0.04 8.83 0.65
CA ASN A 279 -0.88 9.37 1.64
C ASN A 279 -0.11 9.88 2.88
N GLU A 280 -0.84 10.44 3.85
CA GLU A 280 -0.25 11.00 5.07
C GLU A 280 0.62 9.96 5.82
N PRO A 281 1.78 10.39 6.37
CA PRO A 281 2.66 9.51 7.12
C PRO A 281 2.05 8.81 8.32
N GLY A 282 2.50 7.58 8.58
CA GLY A 282 2.19 6.86 9.83
C GLY A 282 2.60 5.40 9.86
N LEU A 283 2.83 4.77 8.70
CA LEU A 283 3.20 3.36 8.60
C LEU A 283 4.72 3.13 8.69
N ASP A 284 5.52 4.19 8.69
CA ASP A 284 6.97 4.14 8.86
C ASP A 284 7.38 3.65 10.25
N VAL A 285 6.55 3.88 11.27
CA VAL A 285 6.83 3.49 12.66
C VAL A 285 7.17 1.99 12.80
N PHE A 286 6.48 1.11 12.06
CA PHE A 286 6.70 -0.33 12.15
C PHE A 286 8.09 -0.75 11.64
N TYR A 287 8.62 -0.02 10.66
CA TYR A 287 9.95 -0.24 10.11
C TYR A 287 11.02 0.40 10.99
N THR A 288 10.81 1.65 11.41
CA THR A 288 11.78 2.41 12.22
C THR A 288 11.97 1.82 13.61
N GLU A 289 10.91 1.32 14.25
CA GLU A 289 10.99 0.61 15.53
C GLU A 289 11.75 -0.72 15.37
N ALA A 290 11.49 -1.49 14.31
CA ALA A 290 12.16 -2.76 14.08
C ALA A 290 13.65 -2.59 13.75
N LEU A 291 14.01 -1.55 13.01
CA LEU A 291 15.40 -1.17 12.77
C LEU A 291 16.07 -0.72 14.07
N GLY A 292 15.41 0.15 14.84
CA GLY A 292 15.92 0.68 16.11
C GLY A 292 16.13 -0.42 17.18
N ALA A 293 15.19 -1.36 17.29
CA ALA A 293 15.28 -2.50 18.21
C ALA A 293 16.45 -3.45 17.89
N ASN A 294 16.94 -3.42 16.64
CA ASN A 294 18.10 -4.18 16.19
C ASN A 294 19.37 -3.33 16.07
N GLY A 295 19.36 -2.06 16.50
CA GLY A 295 20.52 -1.18 16.46
C GLY A 295 20.90 -0.73 15.05
N PHE A 296 20.00 -0.84 14.07
CA PHE A 296 20.28 -0.41 12.70
C PHE A 296 19.95 1.08 12.53
N ALA A 297 20.98 1.87 12.25
CA ALA A 297 20.78 3.22 11.74
C ALA A 297 20.33 3.20 10.28
N TYR A 298 19.52 4.17 9.91
CA TYR A 298 18.94 4.30 8.58
C TYR A 298 18.81 5.78 8.19
N ASP A 299 18.83 6.01 6.88
CA ASP A 299 18.38 7.27 6.28
C ASP A 299 16.94 7.08 5.78
N LEU A 300 16.05 8.02 6.09
CA LEU A 300 14.63 7.92 5.74
C LEU A 300 14.29 8.73 4.48
N TRP A 301 13.68 8.07 3.51
CA TRP A 301 13.09 8.70 2.33
C TRP A 301 11.58 8.42 2.28
N TYR A 302 10.78 9.42 2.63
CA TYR A 302 9.32 9.33 2.53
C TYR A 302 8.86 9.90 1.18
N THR A 303 8.24 9.09 0.33
CA THR A 303 7.83 9.53 -1.03
C THR A 303 6.71 10.55 -1.01
N PHE A 304 5.84 10.54 0.01
CA PHE A 304 4.85 11.60 0.27
C PHE A 304 5.46 13.01 0.23
N TYR A 305 6.60 13.23 0.90
CA TYR A 305 7.30 14.52 0.91
C TYR A 305 8.26 14.70 -0.26
N ARG A 306 9.03 13.66 -0.61
CA ARG A 306 10.19 13.80 -1.50
C ARG A 306 9.92 13.41 -2.95
N GLY A 307 8.82 12.71 -3.21
CA GLY A 307 8.59 12.04 -4.47
C GLY A 307 9.51 10.83 -4.67
N SER A 308 9.68 10.42 -5.93
CA SER A 308 10.45 9.23 -6.30
C SER A 308 11.93 9.40 -5.95
N VAL A 309 12.56 8.33 -5.48
CA VAL A 309 14.01 8.33 -5.22
C VAL A 309 14.74 8.46 -6.56
N PRO A 310 15.61 9.48 -6.75
CA PRO A 310 16.40 9.59 -7.97
C PRO A 310 17.67 8.74 -7.91
N ASP A 311 18.24 8.40 -9.08
CA ASP A 311 19.52 7.69 -9.20
C ASP A 311 20.66 8.38 -8.43
N SER A 312 20.68 9.71 -8.42
CA SER A 312 21.67 10.51 -7.68
C SER A 312 21.66 10.27 -6.17
N VAL A 313 20.60 9.66 -5.64
CA VAL A 313 20.47 9.26 -4.24
C VAL A 313 20.70 7.76 -4.08
N ILE A 314 19.90 6.92 -4.76
CA ILE A 314 19.90 5.47 -4.50
C ILE A 314 21.25 4.82 -4.81
N LEU A 315 21.98 5.33 -5.82
CA LEU A 315 23.25 4.73 -6.23
C LEU A 315 24.36 4.91 -5.19
N ASN A 316 24.21 5.85 -4.24
CA ASN A 316 25.12 5.95 -3.10
C ASN A 316 24.96 4.81 -2.09
N TYR A 317 23.93 3.98 -2.24
CA TYR A 317 23.64 2.82 -1.40
C TYR A 317 23.99 1.49 -2.08
N VAL A 318 24.63 1.46 -3.26
CA VAL A 318 25.03 0.21 -3.94
C VAL A 318 25.76 -0.80 -3.02
N PRO A 319 26.74 -0.41 -2.18
CA PRO A 319 27.36 -1.36 -1.25
C PRO A 319 26.52 -1.66 0.00
N CYS A 320 25.40 -0.97 0.17
CA CYS A 320 24.55 -0.88 1.35
C CYS A 320 23.23 -1.65 1.14
N ILE A 321 22.22 -1.40 1.97
CA ILE A 321 20.87 -1.96 1.82
C ILE A 321 19.89 -0.83 1.49
N VAL A 322 18.95 -1.12 0.59
CA VAL A 322 17.72 -0.35 0.41
C VAL A 322 16.56 -1.20 0.92
N ILE A 323 15.78 -0.67 1.85
CA ILE A 323 14.49 -1.23 2.26
C ILE A 323 13.42 -0.38 1.58
N TRP A 324 12.60 -0.99 0.73
CA TRP A 324 11.53 -0.33 0.00
C TRP A 324 10.18 -0.89 0.46
N ALA A 325 9.52 -0.14 1.34
CA ALA A 325 8.22 -0.47 1.87
C ALA A 325 7.12 0.13 0.99
N VAL A 326 6.16 -0.70 0.56
CA VAL A 326 4.94 -0.28 -0.14
C VAL A 326 3.72 -0.74 0.68
N PRO A 327 3.39 -0.07 1.80
CA PRO A 327 2.37 -0.55 2.72
C PRO A 327 0.97 -0.65 2.09
N GLU A 328 0.68 0.24 1.14
CA GLU A 328 -0.56 0.28 0.37
C GLU A 328 -0.26 0.57 -1.11
N ARG A 329 -0.51 1.81 -1.56
CA ARG A 329 -0.24 2.28 -2.92
C ARG A 329 0.87 3.31 -2.92
N GLY A 330 1.91 3.04 -3.69
CA GLY A 330 3.11 3.84 -3.82
C GLY A 330 3.49 4.06 -5.28
N MET A 331 4.69 4.61 -5.48
CA MET A 331 5.29 4.82 -6.79
C MET A 331 5.80 3.52 -7.41
N LEU A 332 6.18 2.53 -6.61
CA LEU A 332 6.69 1.25 -7.10
C LEU A 332 5.62 0.41 -7.79
N ASN A 333 4.43 0.35 -7.18
CA ASN A 333 3.29 -0.41 -7.69
C ASN A 333 2.31 0.45 -8.53
N ASP A 334 2.73 1.64 -8.97
CA ASP A 334 2.01 2.41 -9.99
C ASP A 334 2.29 1.84 -11.39
N PRO A 335 1.34 1.17 -12.05
CA PRO A 335 1.58 0.56 -13.37
C PRO A 335 1.86 1.61 -14.47
N GLU A 336 1.39 2.83 -14.31
CA GLU A 336 1.50 3.89 -15.33
C GLU A 336 2.84 4.64 -15.24
N ASN A 337 3.43 4.71 -14.04
CA ASN A 337 4.70 5.40 -13.81
C ASN A 337 5.84 4.43 -13.45
N PRO A 338 6.81 4.19 -14.35
CA PRO A 338 7.91 3.28 -14.09
C PRO A 338 9.10 3.90 -13.33
N SER A 339 9.04 5.15 -12.86
CA SER A 339 10.22 5.84 -12.32
C SER A 339 10.90 5.08 -11.17
N ALA A 340 10.13 4.65 -10.18
CA ALA A 340 10.65 3.89 -9.04
C ALA A 340 11.26 2.54 -9.47
N ARG A 341 10.60 1.83 -10.40
CA ARG A 341 11.10 0.58 -10.96
C ARG A 341 12.42 0.78 -11.70
N ASN A 342 12.53 1.83 -12.52
CA ASN A 342 13.76 2.14 -13.26
C ASN A 342 14.94 2.47 -12.33
N THR A 343 14.69 3.25 -11.26
CA THR A 343 15.68 3.54 -10.23
C THR A 343 16.17 2.26 -9.53
N LEU A 344 15.24 1.37 -9.13
CA LEU A 344 15.59 0.11 -8.47
C LEU A 344 16.33 -0.86 -9.40
N MET A 345 15.94 -0.94 -10.68
CA MET A 345 16.66 -1.75 -11.68
C MET A 345 18.12 -1.24 -11.82
N SER A 346 18.31 0.08 -11.93
CA SER A 346 19.65 0.69 -12.03
C SER A 346 20.52 0.44 -10.80
N TYR A 347 19.91 0.40 -9.62
CA TYR A 347 20.55 0.04 -8.36
C TYR A 347 20.96 -1.44 -8.31
N LEU A 348 20.06 -2.36 -8.70
CA LEU A 348 20.32 -3.79 -8.71
C LEU A 348 21.32 -4.20 -9.79
N ASP A 349 21.30 -3.57 -10.96
CA ASP A 349 22.28 -3.81 -12.03
C ASP A 349 23.74 -3.49 -11.59
N GLN A 350 23.90 -2.63 -10.58
CA GLN A 350 25.19 -2.26 -9.99
C GLN A 350 25.57 -3.11 -8.76
N GLY A 351 24.77 -4.12 -8.43
CA GLY A 351 25.02 -5.06 -7.33
C GLY A 351 24.38 -4.67 -6.00
N GLY A 352 23.32 -3.86 -6.05
CA GLY A 352 22.57 -3.45 -4.87
C GLY A 352 21.95 -4.60 -4.07
N LYS A 353 21.59 -4.31 -2.83
CA LYS A 353 20.86 -5.22 -1.92
C LYS A 353 19.52 -4.61 -1.57
N LEU A 354 18.42 -5.28 -1.89
CA LEU A 354 17.06 -4.77 -1.75
C LEU A 354 16.24 -5.67 -0.82
N PHE A 355 15.59 -5.07 0.18
CA PHE A 355 14.41 -5.65 0.80
C PHE A 355 13.19 -4.88 0.28
N VAL A 356 12.25 -5.57 -0.37
CA VAL A 356 10.99 -4.97 -0.84
C VAL A 356 9.81 -5.73 -0.24
N THR A 357 8.82 -4.99 0.24
CA THR A 357 7.69 -5.57 0.96
C THR A 357 6.46 -4.68 0.79
N GLY A 358 5.29 -5.31 0.70
CA GLY A 358 4.03 -4.62 0.50
C GLY A 358 2.94 -5.58 0.04
N GLN A 359 1.70 -5.16 0.23
CA GLN A 359 0.57 -5.79 -0.44
C GLN A 359 0.43 -5.24 -1.87
N ASP A 360 -0.28 -5.96 -2.74
CA ASP A 360 -0.61 -5.56 -4.11
C ASP A 360 0.55 -5.25 -5.08
N ILE A 361 1.82 -5.41 -4.69
CA ILE A 361 2.95 -5.25 -5.61
C ILE A 361 2.77 -6.21 -6.81
N GLY A 362 2.47 -7.49 -6.55
CA GLY A 362 2.17 -8.45 -7.60
C GLY A 362 0.92 -8.10 -8.40
N TYR A 363 -0.16 -7.70 -7.73
CA TYR A 363 -1.42 -7.35 -8.39
C TYR A 363 -1.23 -6.32 -9.51
N TYR A 364 -0.51 -5.22 -9.23
CA TYR A 364 -0.36 -4.12 -10.17
C TYR A 364 0.75 -4.30 -11.20
N ILE A 365 1.88 -4.95 -10.86
CA ILE A 365 3.08 -4.91 -11.71
C ILE A 365 3.64 -6.30 -12.11
N HIS A 366 2.88 -7.39 -11.94
CA HIS A 366 3.36 -8.75 -12.26
C HIS A 366 3.78 -8.96 -13.71
N ASP A 367 3.23 -8.20 -14.66
CA ASP A 367 3.56 -8.26 -16.09
C ASP A 367 4.77 -7.41 -16.47
N GLN A 368 5.31 -6.64 -15.52
CA GLN A 368 6.44 -5.74 -15.73
C GLN A 368 7.78 -6.49 -15.60
N GLN A 369 8.79 -6.03 -16.33
CA GLN A 369 10.16 -6.57 -16.29
C GLN A 369 10.73 -6.62 -14.87
N PHE A 370 10.50 -5.57 -14.07
CA PHE A 370 10.99 -5.50 -12.69
C PHE A 370 10.54 -6.72 -11.87
N TYR A 371 9.27 -7.12 -11.99
CA TYR A 371 8.70 -8.19 -11.16
C TYR A 371 9.30 -9.56 -11.49
N THR A 372 9.35 -9.91 -12.77
CA THR A 372 9.80 -11.24 -13.19
C THR A 372 11.32 -11.35 -13.27
N ASN A 373 12.02 -10.31 -13.74
CA ASN A 373 13.46 -10.38 -14.01
C ASN A 373 14.33 -9.87 -12.85
N TYR A 374 13.83 -8.97 -11.99
CA TYR A 374 14.60 -8.44 -10.86
C TYR A 374 14.16 -8.99 -9.51
N LEU A 375 12.84 -9.09 -9.26
CA LEU A 375 12.35 -9.75 -8.05
C LEU A 375 12.39 -11.28 -8.15
N HIS A 376 12.46 -11.82 -9.37
CA HIS A 376 12.39 -13.26 -9.63
C HIS A 376 11.12 -13.90 -9.03
N ALA A 377 10.00 -13.19 -9.13
CA ALA A 377 8.71 -13.64 -8.67
C ALA A 377 7.77 -13.94 -9.84
N GLN A 378 7.01 -15.03 -9.73
CA GLN A 378 5.83 -15.28 -10.53
C GLN A 378 4.60 -15.02 -9.66
N PHE A 379 3.72 -14.15 -10.12
CA PHE A 379 2.44 -13.91 -9.46
C PHE A 379 1.51 -15.11 -9.66
N VAL A 380 0.90 -15.60 -8.58
CA VAL A 380 -0.03 -16.75 -8.62
C VAL A 380 -1.46 -16.27 -8.50
N GLN A 381 -1.76 -15.52 -7.44
CA GLN A 381 -3.08 -14.96 -7.20
C GLN A 381 -2.99 -13.75 -6.28
N ASP A 382 -3.96 -12.86 -6.43
CA ASP A 382 -4.20 -11.83 -5.44
C ASP A 382 -5.08 -12.38 -4.32
N ASN A 383 -4.90 -11.81 -3.12
CA ASN A 383 -5.68 -12.10 -1.92
C ASN A 383 -5.79 -13.60 -1.58
N VAL A 384 -4.78 -14.14 -0.90
CA VAL A 384 -4.79 -15.54 -0.44
C VAL A 384 -5.85 -15.81 0.64
N ASP A 385 -6.31 -14.76 1.33
CA ASP A 385 -7.20 -14.87 2.51
C ASP A 385 -6.62 -15.80 3.60
N VAL A 386 -5.30 -15.76 3.78
CA VAL A 386 -4.57 -16.48 4.82
C VAL A 386 -3.53 -15.53 5.41
N PHE A 387 -3.56 -15.36 6.73
CA PHE A 387 -2.74 -14.37 7.45
C PHE A 387 -1.72 -15.01 8.39
N ALA A 388 -1.70 -16.34 8.48
CA ALA A 388 -0.67 -17.05 9.22
C ALA A 388 0.50 -17.39 8.28
N ILE A 389 1.70 -17.02 8.71
CA ILE A 389 2.96 -17.18 7.98
C ILE A 389 3.88 -18.07 8.80
N ARG A 390 4.55 -19.01 8.13
CA ARG A 390 5.66 -19.75 8.71
C ARG A 390 6.86 -19.74 7.78
N GLY A 391 8.04 -19.82 8.36
CA GLY A 391 9.28 -19.95 7.62
C GLY A 391 9.48 -21.32 6.99
N ILE A 392 10.24 -21.34 5.90
CA ILE A 392 10.66 -22.56 5.25
C ILE A 392 11.80 -23.20 6.06
N PRO A 393 11.68 -24.47 6.48
CA PRO A 393 12.73 -25.13 7.26
C PRO A 393 14.09 -25.13 6.57
N GLY A 394 15.12 -24.71 7.30
CA GLY A 394 16.50 -24.58 6.81
C GLY A 394 16.77 -23.36 5.91
N ASP A 395 15.81 -22.46 5.71
CA ASP A 395 16.04 -21.18 5.05
C ASP A 395 16.75 -20.19 5.97
N GLU A 396 17.74 -19.46 5.45
CA GLU A 396 18.59 -18.54 6.23
C GLU A 396 17.84 -17.34 6.83
N ILE A 397 16.64 -17.00 6.32
CA ILE A 397 15.82 -15.91 6.85
C ILE A 397 14.65 -16.47 7.65
N GLY A 398 13.93 -17.45 7.11
CA GLY A 398 12.65 -17.89 7.68
C GLY A 398 12.73 -18.99 8.75
N ASP A 399 13.80 -19.79 8.80
CA ASP A 399 13.80 -21.04 9.59
C ASP A 399 13.39 -20.85 11.06
N GLY A 400 12.42 -21.65 11.50
CA GLY A 400 11.88 -21.61 12.86
C GLY A 400 10.93 -20.45 13.19
N MET A 401 10.65 -19.53 12.25
CA MET A 401 9.70 -18.43 12.47
C MET A 401 8.26 -18.84 12.18
N GLU A 402 7.33 -18.35 12.99
CA GLU A 402 5.88 -18.50 12.81
C GLU A 402 5.18 -17.26 13.40
N PHE A 403 4.40 -16.56 12.58
CA PHE A 403 3.75 -15.30 12.97
C PHE A 403 2.45 -15.07 12.18
N THR A 404 1.71 -14.03 12.55
CA THR A 404 0.54 -13.58 11.78
C THR A 404 0.75 -12.19 11.23
N ILE A 405 0.12 -11.90 10.10
CA ILE A 405 0.14 -10.58 9.44
C ILE A 405 -1.20 -9.83 9.56
N GLU A 406 -2.11 -10.37 10.38
CA GLU A 406 -3.35 -9.74 10.78
C GLU A 406 -3.73 -10.30 12.17
N GLY A 407 -4.08 -9.44 13.12
CA GLY A 407 -4.45 -9.88 14.46
C GLY A 407 -4.89 -8.76 15.40
N THR A 408 -4.74 -8.99 16.71
CA THR A 408 -5.06 -8.03 17.78
C THR A 408 -3.80 -7.51 18.48
N GLY A 409 -2.63 -7.81 17.94
CA GLY A 409 -1.35 -7.36 18.44
C GLY A 409 -1.04 -5.92 18.04
N SER A 410 0.24 -5.68 17.83
CA SER A 410 0.85 -4.38 17.54
C SER A 410 1.09 -4.14 16.05
N GLY A 411 0.54 -4.94 15.14
CA GLY A 411 0.66 -4.74 13.69
C GLY A 411 -0.25 -3.61 13.19
N ALA A 412 0.00 -3.14 11.97
CA ALA A 412 -0.77 -2.05 11.37
C ALA A 412 -2.25 -2.39 11.11
N GLY A 413 -2.62 -3.68 11.08
CA GLY A 413 -3.99 -4.11 10.80
C GLY A 413 -4.49 -3.72 9.41
N ASN A 414 -3.58 -3.51 8.46
CA ASN A 414 -3.87 -3.00 7.12
C ASN A 414 -3.67 -4.05 6.00
N GLN A 415 -3.38 -5.32 6.32
CA GLN A 415 -3.20 -6.38 5.32
C GLN A 415 -4.55 -6.82 4.76
N ARG A 416 -4.94 -6.23 3.65
CA ARG A 416 -6.22 -6.51 2.98
C ARG A 416 -6.04 -7.52 1.85
N TRP A 417 -4.94 -7.41 1.11
CA TRP A 417 -4.72 -8.12 -0.15
C TRP A 417 -3.32 -8.77 -0.23
N PRO A 418 -2.98 -9.69 0.69
CA PRO A 418 -1.74 -10.44 0.58
C PRO A 418 -1.77 -11.34 -0.66
N SER A 419 -0.73 -11.31 -1.49
CA SER A 419 -0.67 -12.09 -2.73
C SER A 419 0.11 -13.39 -2.57
N GLU A 420 -0.27 -14.45 -3.29
CA GLU A 420 0.54 -15.66 -3.40
C GLU A 420 1.51 -15.53 -4.57
N ILE A 421 2.75 -15.96 -4.38
CA ILE A 421 3.79 -15.95 -5.41
C ILE A 421 4.43 -17.34 -5.59
N ASN A 422 5.19 -17.51 -6.66
CA ASN A 422 6.11 -18.62 -6.86
C ASN A 422 7.51 -18.08 -7.17
N PRO A 423 8.58 -18.75 -6.72
CA PRO A 423 9.95 -18.35 -7.06
C PRO A 423 10.28 -18.66 -8.52
N ILE A 424 10.98 -17.74 -9.18
CA ILE A 424 11.67 -17.96 -10.45
C ILE A 424 13.16 -18.14 -10.14
N SER A 425 13.84 -19.14 -10.69
CA SER A 425 15.28 -19.36 -10.44
C SER A 425 16.09 -18.07 -10.68
N PRO A 426 17.04 -17.68 -9.79
CA PRO A 426 17.58 -18.45 -8.66
C PRO A 426 16.86 -18.23 -7.32
N ALA A 427 15.67 -17.63 -7.32
CA ALA A 427 14.93 -17.34 -6.08
C ALA A 427 14.67 -18.60 -5.23
N GLN A 428 14.78 -18.44 -3.93
CA GLN A 428 14.45 -19.44 -2.92
C GLN A 428 13.30 -18.94 -2.04
N ARG A 429 12.47 -19.86 -1.57
CA ARG A 429 11.31 -19.56 -0.72
C ARG A 429 11.80 -19.27 0.70
N VAL A 430 11.26 -18.21 1.31
CA VAL A 430 11.58 -17.78 2.68
C VAL A 430 10.40 -18.05 3.61
N PHE A 431 9.21 -17.62 3.21
CA PHE A 431 7.98 -17.72 3.97
C PHE A 431 6.86 -18.35 3.15
N GLU A 432 5.96 -19.05 3.82
CA GLU A 432 4.72 -19.55 3.22
C GLU A 432 3.50 -19.26 4.10
N TYR A 433 2.39 -18.98 3.43
CA TYR A 433 1.06 -19.02 4.02
C TYR A 433 0.75 -20.46 4.45
N TYR A 434 0.13 -20.61 5.62
CA TYR A 434 -0.40 -21.89 6.06
C TYR A 434 -1.72 -21.67 6.81
N ALA A 435 -2.61 -22.66 6.74
CA ALA A 435 -3.92 -22.60 7.40
C ALA A 435 -3.92 -23.52 8.63
N PRO A 436 -3.55 -23.05 9.83
CA PRO A 436 -3.66 -23.84 11.05
C PRO A 436 -5.13 -24.16 11.36
N SER A 437 -5.37 -25.36 11.88
CA SER A 437 -6.70 -25.83 12.30
C SER A 437 -7.37 -24.81 13.25
N GLY A 438 -8.45 -24.16 12.82
CA GLY A 438 -9.27 -23.25 13.66
C GLY A 438 -9.20 -21.75 13.32
N PHE A 439 -8.27 -21.30 12.47
CA PHE A 439 -8.12 -19.87 12.13
C PHE A 439 -9.25 -19.31 11.23
N ALA A 440 -9.80 -20.12 10.32
CA ALA A 440 -10.86 -19.71 9.39
C ALA A 440 -12.18 -19.26 10.07
N ALA A 441 -12.41 -19.66 11.32
CA ALA A 441 -13.61 -19.31 12.09
C ALA A 441 -13.57 -17.87 12.67
N ALA A 442 -12.37 -17.33 12.92
CA ALA A 442 -12.19 -16.00 13.52
C ALA A 442 -12.34 -14.84 12.52
N ARG A 443 -12.07 -15.07 11.22
CA ARG A 443 -12.18 -14.04 10.18
C ARG A 443 -13.62 -13.80 9.71
N ARG A 444 -14.43 -14.87 9.56
CA ARG A 444 -15.83 -14.76 9.10
C ARG A 444 -16.71 -13.94 10.06
N SER A 445 -16.41 -13.92 11.35
CA SER A 445 -17.11 -13.04 12.31
C SER A 445 -16.66 -11.57 12.21
N ARG A 446 -15.40 -11.30 11.85
CA ARG A 446 -14.80 -9.96 11.79
C ARG A 446 -15.09 -9.20 10.50
N ALA A 447 -15.03 -9.87 9.34
CA ALA A 447 -15.41 -9.27 8.05
C ALA A 447 -16.88 -8.81 8.04
N ASN A 448 -17.75 -9.56 8.74
CA ASN A 448 -19.16 -9.21 8.92
C ASN A 448 -19.35 -8.01 9.86
N SER A 449 -18.47 -7.77 10.83
CA SER A 449 -18.57 -6.65 11.77
C SER A 449 -17.96 -5.35 11.23
N GLU A 450 -16.85 -5.41 10.47
CA GLU A 450 -16.24 -4.20 9.88
C GLU A 450 -16.99 -3.70 8.65
N SER A 451 -17.59 -4.60 7.86
CA SER A 451 -18.55 -4.26 6.80
C SER A 451 -19.82 -3.60 7.37
N ALA A 452 -20.31 -4.09 8.51
CA ALA A 452 -21.47 -3.52 9.21
C ALA A 452 -21.19 -2.17 9.91
N LEU A 453 -19.94 -1.86 10.24
CA LEU A 453 -19.56 -0.61 10.93
C LEU A 453 -19.17 0.54 9.98
N ARG A 454 -18.91 0.25 8.70
CA ARG A 454 -18.43 1.27 7.73
C ARG A 454 -19.33 1.50 6.51
N GLY A 455 -20.47 0.83 6.41
CA GLY A 455 -21.44 1.05 5.31
C GLY A 455 -20.92 0.71 3.90
N LYS A 456 -19.67 0.27 3.75
CA LYS A 456 -19.12 -0.23 2.49
C LYS A 456 -19.55 -1.67 2.32
N ALA A 457 -20.44 -1.93 1.37
CA ALA A 457 -20.61 -3.26 0.82
C ALA A 457 -19.23 -3.83 0.44
N PRO A 458 -18.95 -5.11 0.71
CA PRO A 458 -17.74 -5.73 0.22
C PRO A 458 -17.75 -5.60 -1.30
N SER A 459 -16.74 -4.93 -1.86
CA SER A 459 -16.61 -4.80 -3.31
C SER A 459 -16.51 -6.20 -3.92
N SER A 460 -17.60 -6.64 -4.53
CA SER A 460 -17.72 -7.90 -5.25
C SER A 460 -17.24 -7.74 -6.70
N SER A 461 -16.07 -7.13 -6.89
CA SER A 461 -15.43 -6.98 -8.19
C SER A 461 -14.17 -7.84 -8.27
N GLY A 462 -14.36 -9.11 -8.66
CA GLY A 462 -13.45 -9.72 -9.63
C GLY A 462 -12.26 -10.57 -9.19
N VAL A 463 -12.01 -10.85 -7.91
CA VAL A 463 -10.98 -11.87 -7.54
C VAL A 463 -11.45 -12.69 -6.33
N GLN A 464 -11.59 -14.02 -6.51
CA GLN A 464 -11.81 -14.98 -5.43
C GLN A 464 -10.86 -16.15 -5.60
N PRO A 465 -9.83 -16.21 -4.76
CA PRO A 465 -9.48 -17.45 -4.08
C PRO A 465 -9.40 -17.28 -2.56
N GLN A 466 -10.00 -18.22 -1.82
CA GLN A 466 -10.14 -18.22 -0.34
C GLN A 466 -9.22 -19.27 0.32
N ALA A 467 -8.11 -19.61 -0.35
CA ALA A 467 -7.17 -20.66 0.04
C ALA A 467 -5.86 -20.54 -0.76
N ILE A 468 -4.83 -21.26 -0.32
CA ILE A 468 -3.58 -21.45 -1.05
C ILE A 468 -3.85 -22.27 -2.33
N VAL A 469 -3.34 -21.81 -3.48
CA VAL A 469 -3.61 -22.45 -4.79
C VAL A 469 -2.34 -22.90 -5.51
N GLY A 470 -1.21 -22.26 -5.22
CA GLY A 470 0.11 -22.65 -5.70
C GLY A 470 0.98 -23.27 -4.60
N SER A 471 2.17 -22.70 -4.41
CA SER A 471 3.12 -23.15 -3.40
C SER A 471 2.82 -22.62 -1.98
N GLY A 472 1.90 -21.67 -1.85
CA GLY A 472 1.70 -20.89 -0.63
C GLY A 472 2.82 -19.90 -0.35
N THR A 473 3.76 -19.67 -1.26
CA THR A 473 4.89 -18.77 -0.97
C THR A 473 4.40 -17.35 -0.73
N ALA A 474 4.82 -16.79 0.41
CA ALA A 474 4.54 -15.43 0.86
C ALA A 474 5.78 -14.53 0.75
N GLY A 475 6.98 -15.12 0.75
CA GLY A 475 8.23 -14.39 0.62
C GLY A 475 9.33 -15.21 -0.04
N ILE A 476 10.20 -14.53 -0.79
CA ILE A 476 11.36 -15.12 -1.47
C ILE A 476 12.62 -14.32 -1.19
N ARG A 477 13.78 -14.96 -1.38
CA ARG A 477 15.08 -14.31 -1.46
C ARG A 477 15.81 -14.73 -2.72
N VAL A 478 16.63 -13.84 -3.26
CA VAL A 478 17.33 -14.00 -4.53
C VAL A 478 18.77 -13.58 -4.36
N ASP A 479 19.70 -14.47 -4.68
CA ASP A 479 21.11 -14.14 -4.86
C ASP A 479 21.51 -14.52 -6.30
N THR A 480 21.80 -13.52 -7.12
CA THR A 480 22.20 -13.73 -8.52
C THR A 480 23.72 -13.85 -8.68
N GLY A 481 24.49 -13.70 -7.59
CA GLY A 481 25.92 -13.43 -7.61
C GLY A 481 26.28 -12.00 -8.03
N THR A 482 25.32 -11.22 -8.53
CA THR A 482 25.48 -9.79 -8.84
C THR A 482 24.79 -8.94 -7.78
N TYR A 483 23.50 -9.18 -7.51
CA TYR A 483 22.69 -8.46 -6.54
C TYR A 483 21.92 -9.42 -5.63
N LYS A 484 21.38 -8.87 -4.54
CA LYS A 484 20.49 -9.59 -3.63
C LYS A 484 19.13 -8.93 -3.47
N VAL A 485 18.07 -9.72 -3.43
CA VAL A 485 16.69 -9.27 -3.16
C VAL A 485 16.05 -10.14 -2.09
N VAL A 486 15.33 -9.54 -1.16
CA VAL A 486 14.28 -10.19 -0.36
C VAL A 486 12.97 -9.52 -0.75
N TYR A 487 11.96 -10.32 -1.12
CA TYR A 487 10.63 -9.82 -1.49
C TYR A 487 9.56 -10.53 -0.66
N PHE A 488 8.74 -9.76 0.05
CA PHE A 488 7.51 -10.24 0.70
C PHE A 488 6.28 -9.74 -0.06
N ALA A 489 5.38 -10.65 -0.41
CA ALA A 489 4.11 -10.37 -1.07
C ALA A 489 2.99 -9.97 -0.09
N PHE A 490 3.40 -9.51 1.08
CA PHE A 490 2.61 -8.90 2.14
C PHE A 490 3.41 -7.73 2.72
N GLY A 491 2.72 -6.80 3.38
CA GLY A 491 3.38 -5.68 4.05
C GLY A 491 4.01 -6.10 5.38
N PHE A 492 5.28 -5.75 5.58
CA PHE A 492 6.02 -6.01 6.81
C PHE A 492 5.35 -5.35 8.03
N GLU A 493 4.72 -4.18 7.83
CA GLU A 493 3.95 -3.49 8.86
C GLU A 493 2.75 -4.31 9.37
N GLY A 494 2.30 -5.29 8.59
CA GLY A 494 1.22 -6.20 8.97
C GLY A 494 1.59 -7.23 10.03
N ILE A 495 2.87 -7.58 10.19
CA ILE A 495 3.32 -8.59 11.16
C ILE A 495 2.87 -8.15 12.56
N ASP A 496 2.04 -8.98 13.20
CA ASP A 496 1.20 -8.56 14.34
C ASP A 496 2.02 -8.31 15.62
N ASP A 497 3.06 -9.10 15.88
CA ASP A 497 3.90 -8.94 17.07
C ASP A 497 5.19 -8.18 16.78
N ALA A 498 5.57 -7.27 17.69
CA ALA A 498 6.78 -6.47 17.55
C ALA A 498 8.07 -7.31 17.65
N ALA A 499 8.09 -8.37 18.47
CA ALA A 499 9.23 -9.27 18.56
C ALA A 499 9.42 -10.05 17.25
N ASP A 500 8.32 -10.46 16.61
CA ASP A 500 8.37 -11.11 15.28
C ASP A 500 8.87 -10.14 14.22
N ARG A 501 8.38 -8.89 14.20
CA ARG A 501 8.91 -7.83 13.31
C ARG A 501 10.42 -7.64 13.51
N ASN A 502 10.87 -7.58 14.77
CA ASN A 502 12.29 -7.41 15.09
C ASN A 502 13.11 -8.61 14.60
N ALA A 503 12.63 -9.83 14.80
CA ALA A 503 13.30 -11.05 14.36
C ALA A 503 13.39 -11.13 12.83
N VAL A 504 12.30 -10.83 12.12
CA VAL A 504 12.25 -10.81 10.65
C VAL A 504 13.19 -9.73 10.10
N MET A 505 13.14 -8.50 10.62
CA MET A 505 14.02 -7.41 10.17
C MET A 505 15.50 -7.77 10.37
N ARG A 506 15.85 -8.35 11.53
CA ARG A 506 17.21 -8.83 11.83
C ARG A 506 17.68 -9.85 10.80
N ALA A 507 16.88 -10.87 10.54
CA ALA A 507 17.22 -11.94 9.62
C ALA A 507 17.37 -11.45 8.17
N VAL A 508 16.47 -10.57 7.72
CA VAL A 508 16.53 -9.96 6.38
C VAL A 508 17.77 -9.10 6.19
N VAL A 509 18.01 -8.15 7.10
CA VAL A 509 19.21 -7.27 7.05
C VAL A 509 20.47 -8.12 7.11
N GLY A 510 20.47 -9.12 7.98
CA GLY A 510 21.57 -10.07 8.12
C GLY A 510 21.90 -10.85 6.87
N TRP A 511 20.89 -11.36 6.16
CA TRP A 511 21.11 -12.11 4.93
C TRP A 511 21.56 -11.22 3.77
N LEU A 512 21.01 -10.02 3.66
CA LEU A 512 21.36 -9.03 2.63
C LEU A 512 22.79 -8.51 2.84
N HIS A 513 23.13 -8.11 4.05
CA HIS A 513 24.43 -7.54 4.35
C HIS A 513 25.52 -8.61 4.50
N GLY A 514 25.21 -9.68 5.25
CA GLY A 514 26.11 -10.74 5.68
C GLY A 514 26.14 -10.85 7.23
N HIS A 515 25.81 -12.03 7.77
CA HIS A 515 26.23 -12.45 9.11
C HIS A 515 27.63 -13.05 9.02
N SER A 516 28.49 -12.72 9.98
CA SER A 516 29.76 -13.43 10.15
C SER A 516 29.83 -14.02 11.54
N ASN A 517 30.34 -15.24 11.65
CA ASN A 517 30.78 -15.77 12.93
C ASN A 517 32.23 -15.31 13.11
N PHE A 518 32.43 -14.27 13.93
CA PHE A 518 33.76 -13.84 14.28
C PHE A 518 34.45 -14.94 15.06
N GLU A 519 35.54 -15.47 14.50
CA GLU A 519 36.38 -16.45 15.17
C GLU A 519 37.77 -15.88 15.44
N LYS A 520 38.14 -15.78 16.72
CA LYS A 520 39.48 -15.35 17.12
C LYS A 520 40.06 -16.29 18.16
N VAL A 521 41.17 -16.93 17.81
CA VAL A 521 42.01 -17.63 18.79
C VAL A 521 42.69 -16.59 19.67
N LEU A 522 42.47 -16.70 20.98
CA LEU A 522 43.06 -15.88 22.03
C LEU A 522 44.04 -16.74 22.83
N PRO A 523 45.36 -16.59 22.63
CA PRO A 523 46.38 -17.26 23.43
C PRO A 523 46.33 -16.87 24.92
N VAL A 524 46.94 -17.71 25.77
CA VAL A 524 47.17 -17.40 27.20
C VAL A 524 47.90 -16.05 27.35
N GLY A 525 47.45 -15.25 28.31
CA GLY A 525 47.99 -13.91 28.56
C GLY A 525 47.02 -12.81 28.14
N TRP A 526 47.54 -11.60 28.00
CA TRP A 526 46.76 -10.43 27.61
C TRP A 526 46.57 -10.37 26.09
N ASN A 527 45.33 -10.15 25.68
CA ASN A 527 44.94 -9.93 24.29
C ASN A 527 44.15 -8.62 24.20
N LEU A 528 44.45 -7.79 23.20
CA LEU A 528 43.64 -6.62 22.85
C LEU A 528 42.69 -7.00 21.72
N VAL A 529 41.40 -6.74 21.90
CA VAL A 529 40.34 -7.18 21.00
C VAL A 529 39.41 -6.01 20.67
N SER A 530 39.02 -5.93 19.40
CA SER A 530 37.82 -5.23 18.93
C SER A 530 36.95 -6.25 18.21
N LEU A 531 35.63 -6.10 18.32
CA LEU A 531 34.68 -7.00 17.67
C LEU A 531 34.42 -6.51 16.24
N PRO A 532 34.68 -7.30 15.19
CA PRO A 532 34.38 -6.91 13.80
C PRO A 532 32.92 -7.19 13.41
N VAL A 533 32.05 -7.39 14.42
CA VAL A 533 30.64 -7.68 14.28
C VAL A 533 29.85 -6.93 15.34
N ILE A 534 28.64 -6.49 14.98
CA ILE A 534 27.61 -6.03 15.92
C ILE A 534 27.06 -7.28 16.62
N PRO A 535 27.30 -7.48 17.93
CA PRO A 535 26.87 -8.68 18.64
C PRO A 535 25.35 -8.74 18.76
N GLU A 536 24.76 -9.94 18.63
CA GLU A 536 23.31 -10.12 18.82
C GLU A 536 22.83 -9.81 20.24
N ASN A 537 23.75 -9.90 21.20
CA ASN A 537 23.56 -9.55 22.59
C ASN A 537 24.86 -8.95 23.13
N THR A 538 24.80 -7.71 23.59
CA THR A 538 25.98 -6.98 24.07
C THR A 538 26.35 -7.33 25.50
N ALA A 539 25.56 -8.11 26.25
CA ALA A 539 25.93 -8.52 27.60
C ALA A 539 27.24 -9.30 27.59
N ILE A 540 28.22 -8.90 28.41
CA ILE A 540 29.58 -9.46 28.40
C ILE A 540 29.60 -10.97 28.61
N THR A 541 28.66 -11.52 29.37
CA THR A 541 28.49 -12.96 29.60
C THR A 541 28.04 -13.73 28.37
N GLN A 542 27.27 -13.08 27.49
CA GLN A 542 26.82 -13.66 26.22
C GLN A 542 27.91 -13.54 25.15
N VAL A 543 28.52 -12.35 25.04
CA VAL A 543 29.63 -12.08 24.11
C VAL A 543 30.79 -13.04 24.33
N LEU A 544 31.15 -13.32 25.59
CA LEU A 544 32.30 -14.16 25.94
C LEU A 544 31.93 -15.62 26.24
N SER A 545 30.71 -16.05 25.91
CA SER A 545 30.17 -17.37 26.27
C SER A 545 31.02 -18.53 25.73
N SER A 546 31.54 -18.43 24.49
CA SER A 546 32.37 -19.48 23.86
C SER A 546 33.72 -19.71 24.57
N ILE A 547 34.16 -18.75 25.37
CA ILE A 547 35.40 -18.79 26.15
C ILE A 547 35.16 -18.67 27.67
N ALA A 548 33.93 -18.91 28.12
CA ALA A 548 33.60 -18.91 29.54
C ALA A 548 34.53 -19.83 30.34
N GLY A 549 35.05 -19.32 31.47
CA GLY A 549 36.01 -20.04 32.32
C GLY A 549 37.46 -20.07 31.83
N LYS A 550 37.78 -19.45 30.68
CA LYS A 550 39.15 -19.40 30.12
C LYS A 550 39.85 -18.05 30.25
N TYR A 551 39.22 -17.08 30.90
CA TYR A 551 39.78 -15.76 31.19
C TYR A 551 39.56 -15.39 32.66
N THR A 552 40.35 -14.44 33.16
CA THR A 552 40.29 -13.98 34.56
C THR A 552 39.93 -12.52 34.70
N LEU A 553 40.14 -11.70 33.67
CA LEU A 553 39.90 -10.26 33.74
C LEU A 553 39.67 -9.70 32.34
N VAL A 554 38.71 -8.80 32.22
CA VAL A 554 38.45 -8.00 31.02
C VAL A 554 38.46 -6.53 31.43
N GLU A 555 39.12 -5.69 30.65
CA GLU A 555 39.26 -4.26 30.92
C GLU A 555 38.95 -3.46 29.66
N ALA A 556 38.10 -2.45 29.77
CA ALA A 556 37.85 -1.47 28.72
C ALA A 556 38.06 -0.07 29.29
N TYR A 557 38.58 0.85 28.49
CA TYR A 557 38.85 2.21 28.94
C TYR A 557 37.72 3.14 28.54
N ASP A 558 37.15 3.81 29.54
CA ASP A 558 36.09 4.81 29.40
C ASP A 558 36.73 6.19 29.33
N ALA A 559 36.91 6.68 28.10
CA ALA A 559 37.55 7.95 27.82
C ALA A 559 36.71 9.18 28.24
N GLU A 560 35.39 9.03 28.38
CA GLU A 560 34.52 10.12 28.86
C GLU A 560 34.77 10.43 30.34
N HIS A 561 35.02 9.38 31.13
CA HIS A 561 35.20 9.47 32.57
C HIS A 561 36.67 9.26 33.02
N ASP A 562 37.60 9.14 32.07
CA ASP A 562 39.03 8.91 32.32
C ASP A 562 39.29 7.73 33.29
N THR A 563 38.64 6.59 33.06
CA THR A 563 38.69 5.45 33.98
C THR A 563 38.67 4.10 33.28
N TRP A 564 39.21 3.06 33.92
CA TRP A 564 39.08 1.68 33.47
C TRP A 564 37.82 1.04 34.03
N ARG A 565 37.03 0.43 33.16
CA ARG A 565 35.92 -0.46 33.52
C ARG A 565 36.41 -1.90 33.47
N ILE A 566 35.99 -2.71 34.45
CA ILE A 566 36.49 -4.07 34.63
C ILE A 566 35.37 -5.11 34.71
N TYR A 567 35.69 -6.31 34.26
CA TYR A 567 34.90 -7.52 34.48
C TYR A 567 35.80 -8.69 34.89
N ASP A 568 35.61 -9.19 36.11
CA ASP A 568 36.25 -10.36 36.68
C ASP A 568 35.16 -11.38 37.09
N PRO A 569 35.08 -12.55 36.42
CA PRO A 569 34.09 -13.59 36.75
C PRO A 569 34.19 -14.16 38.17
N ALA A 570 35.33 -14.00 38.86
CA ALA A 570 35.54 -14.48 40.22
C ALA A 570 35.14 -13.46 41.30
N MET A 571 34.89 -12.21 40.91
CA MET A 571 34.51 -11.14 41.82
C MET A 571 32.98 -11.04 41.97
N PRO A 572 32.49 -10.55 43.13
CA PRO A 572 31.06 -10.27 43.31
C PRO A 572 30.51 -9.35 42.20
N PRO A 573 29.25 -9.49 41.78
CA PRO A 573 28.66 -8.68 40.70
C PRO A 573 28.83 -7.17 40.90
N GLU A 574 28.82 -6.68 42.15
CA GLU A 574 28.95 -5.26 42.49
C GLU A 574 30.35 -4.69 42.21
N ALA A 575 31.36 -5.55 42.05
CA ALA A 575 32.72 -5.14 41.70
C ALA A 575 32.93 -4.98 40.19
N ASN A 576 32.00 -5.45 39.36
CA ASN A 576 32.10 -5.41 37.90
C ASN A 576 31.43 -4.14 37.36
N THR A 577 32.22 -3.35 36.62
CA THR A 577 31.77 -2.07 36.02
C THR A 577 31.68 -2.14 34.50
N LEU A 578 32.25 -3.18 33.88
CA LEU A 578 32.09 -3.49 32.46
C LEU A 578 31.06 -4.61 32.30
N LEU A 579 29.83 -4.26 31.90
CA LEU A 579 28.73 -5.22 31.80
C LEU A 579 28.34 -5.54 30.36
N THR A 580 28.78 -4.72 29.40
CA THR A 580 28.49 -4.86 27.99
C THR A 580 29.74 -4.72 27.13
N LEU A 581 29.75 -5.41 26.00
CA LEU A 581 30.72 -5.29 24.92
C LEU A 581 29.95 -5.22 23.60
N ASP A 582 30.23 -4.20 22.80
CA ASP A 582 29.71 -3.99 21.45
C ASP A 582 30.88 -3.77 20.48
N GLU A 583 30.58 -3.61 19.20
CA GLU A 583 31.55 -3.30 18.15
C GLU A 583 32.28 -1.97 18.37
N GLY A 584 31.68 -1.05 19.13
CA GLY A 584 32.26 0.23 19.52
C GLY A 584 33.37 0.11 20.57
N THR A 585 33.40 -1.00 21.32
CA THR A 585 34.26 -1.17 22.50
C THR A 585 35.54 -1.96 22.18
N ALA A 586 36.70 -1.33 22.36
CA ALA A 586 37.98 -2.05 22.42
C ALA A 586 38.29 -2.46 23.86
N PHE A 587 38.74 -3.69 24.06
CA PHE A 587 38.97 -4.24 25.39
C PHE A 587 40.19 -5.14 25.44
N TRP A 588 40.84 -5.14 26.60
CA TRP A 588 41.85 -6.11 26.98
C TRP A 588 41.18 -7.30 27.67
N ILE A 589 41.60 -8.52 27.34
CA ILE A 589 41.18 -9.75 28.01
C ILE A 589 42.39 -10.57 28.42
N LYS A 590 42.45 -10.96 29.69
CA LYS A 590 43.50 -11.82 30.25
C LYS A 590 43.05 -13.27 30.25
N MET A 591 43.52 -14.03 29.27
CA MET A 591 43.24 -15.46 29.12
C MET A 591 44.09 -16.29 30.09
N SER A 592 43.47 -17.18 30.85
CA SER A 592 44.15 -18.21 31.66
C SER A 592 44.43 -19.48 30.88
N GLN A 593 43.68 -19.73 29.80
CA GLN A 593 43.85 -20.84 28.87
C GLN A 593 43.58 -20.34 27.44
N THR A 594 44.23 -20.92 26.44
CA THR A 594 43.92 -20.60 25.04
C THR A 594 42.47 -20.98 24.72
N GLY A 595 41.73 -20.10 24.05
CA GLY A 595 40.35 -20.34 23.62
C GLY A 595 40.04 -19.65 22.28
N THR A 596 39.00 -20.11 21.61
CA THR A 596 38.48 -19.46 20.40
C THR A 596 37.22 -18.68 20.79
N LEU A 597 37.30 -17.35 20.72
CA LEU A 597 36.13 -16.50 20.79
C LEU A 597 35.33 -16.71 19.50
N GLN A 598 34.09 -17.17 19.63
CA GLN A 598 33.12 -17.35 18.55
C GLN A 598 31.96 -16.42 18.86
N LEU A 599 31.72 -15.48 17.97
CA LEU A 599 30.68 -14.49 18.14
C LEU A 599 29.93 -14.30 16.82
N PRO A 600 28.72 -14.88 16.69
CA PRO A 600 27.85 -14.53 15.59
C PRO A 600 27.43 -13.07 15.75
N GLY A 601 27.44 -12.35 14.64
CA GLY A 601 26.96 -10.99 14.61
C GLY A 601 26.93 -10.44 13.20
N LEU A 602 26.37 -9.26 13.10
CA LEU A 602 26.21 -8.57 11.83
C LEU A 602 27.50 -7.85 11.50
N LEU A 603 27.91 -7.89 10.23
CA LEU A 603 29.03 -7.04 9.82
C LEU A 603 28.63 -5.56 10.04
N PRO A 604 29.44 -4.78 10.77
CA PRO A 604 29.18 -3.38 11.02
C PRO A 604 29.27 -2.66 9.68
N ILE A 605 28.18 -2.00 9.30
CA ILE A 605 28.11 -1.36 8.00
C ILE A 605 28.82 0.01 8.02
N TYR A 606 28.92 0.63 9.20
CA TYR A 606 29.77 1.77 9.53
C TYR A 606 30.09 1.72 11.03
N THR A 607 31.07 2.51 11.47
CA THR A 607 31.35 2.66 12.90
C THR A 607 31.69 4.11 13.19
N GLU A 608 30.91 4.71 14.08
CA GLU A 608 31.22 6.00 14.66
C GLU A 608 31.97 5.80 15.98
N GLN A 609 33.08 6.52 16.16
CA GLN A 609 33.89 6.46 17.36
C GLN A 609 34.01 7.86 17.94
N ARG A 610 33.40 8.08 19.12
CA ARG A 610 33.46 9.37 19.80
C ARG A 610 34.79 9.49 20.54
N LEU A 611 35.55 10.55 20.23
CA LEU A 611 36.82 10.83 20.88
C LEU A 611 36.67 11.89 21.98
N PHE A 612 37.36 11.68 23.09
CA PHE A 612 37.44 12.63 24.21
C PHE A 612 38.85 13.21 24.33
N ALA A 613 38.97 14.37 24.97
CA ALA A 613 40.27 14.95 25.25
C ALA A 613 41.05 14.05 26.23
N GLY A 614 42.23 13.58 25.83
CA GLY A 614 43.05 12.66 26.63
C GLY A 614 43.30 11.32 25.94
N TRP A 615 43.48 10.27 26.74
CA TRP A 615 43.62 8.91 26.22
C TRP A 615 42.29 8.41 25.64
N ASN A 616 42.36 7.60 24.58
CA ASN A 616 41.21 6.90 24.00
C ASN A 616 41.66 5.49 23.63
N LEU A 617 40.84 4.48 23.93
CA LEU A 617 41.02 3.11 23.46
C LEU A 617 39.94 2.85 22.41
N VAL A 618 40.32 2.86 21.13
CA VAL A 618 39.37 2.90 20.01
C VAL A 618 39.25 1.52 19.36
N ALA A 619 38.02 1.04 19.18
CA ALA A 619 37.78 -0.20 18.45
C ALA A 619 37.96 -0.02 16.94
N TYR A 620 38.44 -1.07 16.28
CA TYR A 620 38.46 -1.18 14.81
C TYR A 620 37.55 -2.33 14.37
N PRO A 621 36.23 -2.12 14.35
CA PRO A 621 35.26 -3.13 13.96
C PRO A 621 35.18 -3.20 12.42
N ALA A 622 36.21 -3.77 11.80
CA ALA A 622 36.24 -4.03 10.36
C ALA A 622 36.60 -5.51 10.11
N SER A 623 35.97 -6.11 9.10
CA SER A 623 36.24 -7.50 8.70
C SER A 623 37.55 -7.67 7.92
N GLU A 624 38.12 -6.59 7.40
CA GLU A 624 39.42 -6.53 6.72
C GLU A 624 40.19 -5.28 7.22
N PRO A 625 41.53 -5.36 7.34
CA PRO A 625 42.38 -4.24 7.80
C PRO A 625 42.37 -3.01 6.90
#